data_AF-A0A0B6ZGZ5-F1
#
_entry.id   AF-A0A0B6ZGZ5-F1
#
_cell.length_a   1.000
_cell.length_b   1.000
_cell.length_c   1.000
_cell.angle_alpha   90.00
_cell.angle_beta   90.00
_cell.angle_gamma   90.00
#
_symmetry.space_group_name_H-M   'P 1'
#
loop_
_entity.id
_entity.type
_entity.pdbx_description
1 polymer ?
#
loop_
_entity_poly.entity_id
_entity_poly.type
_entity_poly.pdbx_seq_one_letter_code
_entity_poly.pdbx_strand_id
1 'polypeptide(L)'
;NVILVKWDAPQEADTIKSYELYFNDSHFKQNGRVSIDPPVQNYRLINLTPDTVYHIQVSAKSLRGEGPRTPTVQVVTPSFIPEAPPVDVTGSAVSAKEIHVTWKPPDPRKQNGKLEGYKVFVLENGAGKSEKD
;
A
#
# COMPACT_ATOMS: atom_id res chain seq x y z
N ASN A 1 0.24 0.23 -5.69
CA ASN A 1 -0.85 -0.78 -5.67
C ASN A 1 -2.02 -0.39 -6.55
N VAL A 2 -2.77 -1.37 -7.06
CA VAL A 2 -3.97 -1.18 -7.89
C VAL A 2 -5.09 -2.13 -7.47
N ILE A 3 -6.34 -1.66 -7.45
CA ILE A 3 -7.54 -2.49 -7.30
C ILE A 3 -8.39 -2.30 -8.56
N LEU A 4 -8.74 -3.41 -9.22
CA LEU A 4 -9.69 -3.42 -10.34
C LEU A 4 -11.10 -3.68 -9.80
N VAL A 5 -11.94 -2.66 -9.85
CA VAL A 5 -13.35 -2.74 -9.49
C VAL A 5 -14.15 -3.09 -10.74
N LYS A 6 -15.06 -4.06 -10.66
CA LYS A 6 -15.99 -4.44 -11.73
C LYS A 6 -17.40 -4.56 -11.15
N TRP A 7 -18.41 -4.23 -11.95
CA TRP A 7 -19.81 -4.35 -11.56
C TRP A 7 -20.69 -4.71 -12.75
N ASP A 8 -21.81 -5.37 -12.46
CA ASP A 8 -22.82 -5.66 -13.48
C ASP A 8 -23.75 -4.45 -13.66
N ALA A 9 -24.18 -4.21 -14.89
CA ALA A 9 -25.10 -3.14 -15.21
C ALA A 9 -26.50 -3.50 -14.68
N PRO A 10 -27.26 -2.52 -14.19
CA PRO A 10 -28.65 -2.75 -13.79
C PRO A 10 -29.51 -3.08 -15.03
N GLN A 11 -30.67 -3.70 -14.80
CA GLN A 11 -31.58 -4.09 -15.88
C GLN A 11 -32.03 -2.91 -16.76
N GLU A 12 -32.14 -1.70 -16.18
CA GLU A 12 -32.48 -0.45 -16.88
C GLU A 12 -31.24 0.38 -17.27
N ALA A 13 -30.19 -0.29 -17.78
CA ALA A 13 -28.89 0.33 -18.10
C ALA A 13 -29.00 1.55 -19.04
N ASP A 14 -29.97 1.56 -19.96
CA ASP A 14 -30.17 2.62 -20.95
C ASP A 14 -30.55 3.98 -20.32
N THR A 15 -31.01 3.96 -19.07
CA THR A 15 -31.39 5.17 -18.32
C THR A 15 -30.24 5.73 -17.47
N ILE A 16 -29.15 4.98 -17.34
CA ILE A 16 -28.02 5.32 -16.50
C ILE A 16 -27.19 6.42 -17.17
N LYS A 17 -26.87 7.46 -16.39
CA LYS A 17 -26.01 8.58 -16.78
C LYS A 17 -24.60 8.44 -16.24
N SER A 18 -24.43 7.87 -15.06
CA SER A 18 -23.13 7.58 -14.47
C SER A 18 -23.19 6.43 -13.46
N TYR A 19 -22.06 5.78 -13.24
CA TYR A 19 -21.80 4.97 -12.05
C TYR A 19 -20.95 5.78 -11.07
N GLU A 20 -21.31 5.73 -9.79
CA GLU A 20 -20.60 6.45 -8.73
C GLU A 20 -19.84 5.44 -7.88
N LEU A 21 -18.53 5.42 -8.05
CA LEU A 21 -17.63 4.58 -7.26
C LEU A 21 -17.22 5.32 -6.00
N TYR A 22 -17.49 4.70 -4.86
CA TYR A 22 -17.11 5.18 -3.53
C TYR A 22 -16.02 4.30 -2.97
N PHE A 23 -15.00 4.90 -2.37
CA PHE A 23 -13.97 4.17 -1.66
C PHE A 23 -13.47 4.91 -0.44
N ASN A 24 -13.06 4.18 0.59
CA ASN A 24 -12.27 4.74 1.68
C ASN A 24 -11.21 3.75 2.15
N ASP A 25 -10.23 4.25 2.90
CA ASP A 25 -9.13 3.46 3.40
C ASP A 25 -9.08 3.46 4.94
N SER A 26 -8.63 2.37 5.55
CA SER A 26 -8.56 2.27 7.02
C SER A 26 -7.42 3.07 7.64
N HIS A 27 -6.42 3.48 6.86
CA HIS A 27 -5.18 4.10 7.35
C HIS A 27 -5.34 5.60 7.56
N PHE A 28 -5.72 6.33 6.51
CA PHE A 28 -5.96 7.77 6.49
C PHE A 28 -7.44 8.13 6.62
N LYS A 29 -8.37 7.16 6.52
CA LYS A 29 -9.82 7.38 6.57
C LYS A 29 -10.30 8.40 5.53
N GLN A 30 -9.61 8.47 4.39
CA GLN A 30 -10.00 9.39 3.32
C GLN A 30 -11.15 8.79 2.53
N ASN A 31 -12.17 9.61 2.25
CA ASN A 31 -13.27 9.23 1.39
C ASN A 31 -13.01 9.74 -0.03
N GLY A 32 -13.06 8.83 -1.00
CA GLY A 32 -12.98 9.12 -2.42
C GLY A 32 -14.28 8.80 -3.15
N ARG A 33 -14.52 9.55 -4.23
CA ARG A 33 -15.63 9.33 -5.17
C ARG A 33 -15.14 9.52 -6.59
N VAL A 34 -15.56 8.64 -7.50
CA VAL A 34 -15.35 8.77 -8.95
C VAL A 34 -16.67 8.58 -9.67
N SER A 35 -16.98 9.48 -10.60
CA SER A 35 -18.09 9.32 -11.55
C SER A 35 -17.55 8.66 -12.82
N ILE A 36 -18.17 7.58 -13.26
CA ILE A 36 -17.77 6.78 -14.43
C ILE A 36 -18.92 6.76 -15.44
N ASP A 37 -18.65 7.16 -16.67
CA ASP A 37 -19.65 7.19 -17.73
C ASP A 37 -19.93 5.79 -18.29
N PRO A 38 -21.19 5.42 -18.54
CA PRO A 38 -21.54 4.21 -19.28
C PRO A 38 -20.96 4.20 -20.70
N PRO A 39 -20.77 3.02 -21.33
CA PRO A 39 -21.11 1.69 -20.84
C PRO A 39 -20.00 1.08 -19.97
N VAL A 40 -19.05 1.88 -19.45
CA VAL A 40 -17.93 1.35 -18.66
C VAL A 40 -18.45 0.74 -17.36
N GLN A 41 -18.07 -0.52 -17.14
CA GLN A 41 -18.48 -1.34 -15.98
C GLN A 41 -17.30 -1.77 -15.10
N ASN A 42 -16.18 -1.07 -15.24
CA ASN A 42 -14.99 -1.33 -14.45
C ASN A 42 -14.17 -0.06 -14.25
N TYR A 43 -13.38 -0.03 -13.18
CA TYR A 43 -12.49 1.08 -12.88
C TYR A 43 -11.23 0.60 -12.16
N ARG A 44 -10.09 1.22 -12.47
CA ARG A 44 -8.81 0.94 -11.81
C ARG A 44 -8.52 2.00 -10.78
N LEU A 45 -8.68 1.66 -9.50
CA LEU A 45 -8.18 2.46 -8.39
C LEU A 45 -6.67 2.27 -8.29
N ILE A 46 -5.90 3.34 -8.47
CA ILE A 46 -4.43 3.34 -8.51
C ILE A 46 -3.86 4.18 -7.36
N ASN A 47 -2.53 4.12 -7.17
CA ASN A 47 -1.81 4.87 -6.14
C ASN A 47 -2.33 4.63 -4.72
N LEU A 48 -2.74 3.38 -4.44
CA LEU A 48 -3.28 2.96 -3.16
C LEU A 48 -2.17 2.68 -2.15
N THR A 49 -2.43 3.01 -0.88
CA THR A 49 -1.53 2.75 0.25
C THR A 49 -1.29 1.25 0.40
N PRO A 50 -0.04 0.78 0.53
CA PRO A 50 0.27 -0.62 0.85
C PRO A 50 -0.28 -1.07 2.20
N ASP A 51 -0.52 -2.38 2.33
CA ASP A 51 -0.97 -3.02 3.57
C ASP A 51 -2.16 -2.29 4.24
N THR A 52 -3.15 -1.90 3.42
CA THR A 52 -4.27 -1.06 3.85
C THR A 52 -5.59 -1.67 3.40
N VAL A 53 -6.59 -1.67 4.29
CA VAL A 53 -7.95 -2.13 3.98
C VAL A 53 -8.71 -1.02 3.28
N TYR A 54 -9.22 -1.30 2.08
CA TYR A 54 -10.11 -0.45 1.32
C TYR A 54 -11.54 -0.96 1.36
N HIS A 55 -12.49 -0.07 1.64
CA HIS A 55 -13.93 -0.33 1.53
C HIS A 55 -14.46 0.30 0.26
N ILE A 56 -15.14 -0.48 -0.58
CA ILE A 56 -15.55 -0.07 -1.92
C ILE A 56 -17.04 -0.32 -2.11
N GLN A 57 -17.74 0.65 -2.68
CA GLN A 57 -19.15 0.55 -3.07
C GLN A 57 -19.38 1.22 -4.42
N VAL A 58 -20.38 0.78 -5.16
CA VAL A 58 -20.81 1.43 -6.41
C VAL A 58 -22.30 1.75 -6.31
N SER A 59 -22.75 2.85 -6.90
CA SER A 59 -24.17 3.10 -7.19
C SER A 59 -24.34 3.50 -8.65
N ALA A 60 -25.57 3.42 -9.15
CA ALA A 60 -25.93 3.91 -10.47
C ALA A 60 -26.76 5.19 -10.35
N LYS A 61 -26.54 6.14 -11.24
CA LYS A 61 -27.24 7.43 -11.27
C LYS A 61 -27.97 7.60 -12.59
N SER A 62 -29.26 7.91 -12.52
CA SER A 62 -30.11 8.24 -13.67
C SER A 62 -30.53 9.71 -13.62
N LEU A 63 -31.37 10.13 -14.57
CA LEU A 63 -32.02 11.46 -14.52
C LEU A 63 -32.90 11.67 -13.28
N ARG A 64 -33.37 10.59 -12.64
CA ARG A 64 -34.16 10.66 -11.41
C ARG A 64 -33.30 10.82 -10.15
N GLY A 65 -31.98 10.71 -10.27
CA GLY A 65 -31.03 10.79 -9.16
C GLY A 65 -30.18 9.53 -9.01
N GLU A 66 -29.42 9.50 -7.92
CA GLU A 66 -28.54 8.39 -7.56
C GLU A 66 -29.33 7.31 -6.79
N GLY A 67 -29.19 6.06 -7.22
CA GLY A 67 -29.79 4.90 -6.57
C GLY A 67 -29.02 4.44 -5.33
N PRO A 68 -29.45 3.32 -4.71
CA PRO A 68 -28.74 2.74 -3.57
C PRO A 68 -27.34 2.28 -3.96
N ARG A 69 -26.43 2.32 -2.99
CA ARG A 69 -25.08 1.75 -3.11
C ARG A 69 -25.14 0.23 -2.95
N THR A 70 -24.21 -0.48 -3.59
CA THR A 70 -23.97 -1.90 -3.32
C THR A 70 -23.59 -2.13 -1.86
N PRO A 71 -23.68 -3.39 -1.37
CA PRO A 71 -22.95 -3.80 -0.17
C PRO A 71 -21.46 -3.43 -0.27
N THR A 72 -20.85 -3.18 0.88
CA THR A 72 -19.43 -2.84 0.96
C THR A 72 -18.57 -4.05 0.66
N VAL A 73 -17.67 -3.92 -0.31
CA VAL A 73 -16.60 -4.89 -0.58
C VAL A 73 -15.32 -4.42 0.10
N GLN A 74 -14.68 -5.29 0.87
CA GLN A 74 -13.39 -5.03 1.49
C GLN A 74 -12.26 -5.69 0.70
N VAL A 75 -11.19 -4.93 0.45
CA VAL A 75 -9.99 -5.41 -0.24
C VAL A 75 -8.76 -4.92 0.51
N VAL A 76 -7.80 -5.81 0.77
CA VAL A 76 -6.51 -5.45 1.37
C VAL A 76 -5.45 -5.34 0.28
N THR A 77 -4.73 -4.22 0.24
CA THR A 77 -3.61 -4.05 -0.67
C THR A 77 -2.39 -4.85 -0.20
N PRO A 78 -1.59 -5.44 -1.10
CA PRO A 78 -0.34 -6.09 -0.72
C PRO A 78 0.63 -5.12 -0.04
N SER A 79 1.43 -5.65 0.88
CA SER A 79 2.59 -4.94 1.42
C SER A 79 3.62 -4.67 0.32
N PHE A 80 4.44 -3.65 0.50
CA PHE A 80 5.52 -3.29 -0.42
C PHE A 80 6.85 -3.17 0.33
N ILE A 81 7.97 -3.05 -0.40
CA ILE A 81 9.27 -2.86 0.25
C ILE A 81 9.26 -1.57 1.09
N PRO A 82 9.87 -1.57 2.30
CA PRO A 82 10.06 -0.34 3.06
C PRO A 82 10.79 0.70 2.21
N GLU A 83 10.23 1.90 2.11
CA GLU A 83 10.77 3.04 1.36
C GLU A 83 11.82 3.81 2.16
N ALA A 84 11.89 3.59 3.48
CA ALA A 84 12.87 4.23 4.34
C ALA A 84 13.82 3.19 4.96
N PRO A 85 15.12 3.53 5.10
CA PRO A 85 16.07 2.68 5.80
C PRO A 85 15.81 2.69 7.32
N PRO A 86 16.35 1.72 8.06
CA PRO A 86 16.52 1.85 9.50
C PRO A 86 17.29 3.14 9.84
N VAL A 87 16.94 3.77 10.95
CA VAL A 87 17.56 5.03 11.41
C VAL A 87 18.40 4.80 12.66
N ASP A 88 19.24 5.77 13.03
CA ASP A 88 20.11 5.70 14.20
C ASP A 88 20.97 4.43 14.23
N VAL A 89 21.53 4.04 13.09
CA VAL A 89 22.42 2.89 12.98
C VAL A 89 23.75 3.21 13.68
N THR A 90 24.07 2.46 14.74
CA THR A 90 25.32 2.59 15.47
C THR A 90 25.99 1.24 15.65
N GLY A 91 27.32 1.24 15.72
CA GLY A 91 28.12 0.04 15.96
C GLY A 91 29.22 0.31 16.96
N SER A 92 29.46 -0.62 17.88
CA SER A 92 30.57 -0.55 18.83
C SER A 92 31.29 -1.90 18.90
N ALA A 93 32.63 -1.86 18.97
CA ALA A 93 33.42 -3.05 19.22
C ALA A 93 33.22 -3.48 20.68
N VAL A 94 32.77 -4.71 20.87
CA VAL A 94 32.67 -5.34 22.20
C VAL A 94 33.97 -6.09 22.50
N SER A 95 34.58 -6.68 21.48
CA SER A 95 35.88 -7.35 21.57
C SER A 95 36.58 -7.35 20.20
N ALA A 96 37.75 -7.97 20.12
CA ALA A 96 38.46 -8.16 18.85
C ALA A 96 37.69 -9.01 17.81
N LYS A 97 36.60 -9.70 18.21
CA LYS A 97 35.81 -10.60 17.35
C LYS A 97 34.30 -10.34 17.42
N GLU A 98 33.88 -9.25 18.05
CA GLU A 98 32.46 -8.97 18.27
C GLU A 98 32.17 -7.49 18.09
N ILE A 99 31.16 -7.20 17.28
CA ILE A 99 30.61 -5.87 17.07
C ILE A 99 29.15 -5.91 17.47
N HIS A 100 28.76 -5.02 18.37
CA HIS A 100 27.36 -4.79 18.71
C HIS A 100 26.81 -3.71 17.78
N VAL A 101 25.74 -4.02 17.04
CA VAL A 101 25.10 -3.10 16.10
C VAL A 101 23.66 -2.85 16.56
N THR A 102 23.26 -1.58 16.65
CA THR A 102 21.88 -1.18 16.96
C THR A 102 21.33 -0.23 15.92
N TRP A 103 20.01 -0.21 15.79
CA TRP A 103 19.26 0.69 14.91
C TRP A 103 17.81 0.84 15.42
N LYS A 104 17.10 1.82 14.88
CA LYS A 104 15.66 2.00 15.04
C LYS A 104 14.91 1.64 13.75
N PRO A 105 13.64 1.23 13.83
CA PRO A 105 12.83 0.95 12.65
C PRO A 105 12.67 2.21 11.77
N PRO A 106 12.42 2.04 10.46
CA PRO A 106 12.02 3.14 9.58
C PRO A 106 10.70 3.78 10.04
N ASP A 107 10.39 4.97 9.54
CA ASP A 107 9.08 5.61 9.73
C ASP A 107 7.95 4.62 9.36
N PRO A 108 7.02 4.29 10.28
CA PRO A 108 5.93 3.34 10.02
C PRO A 108 5.13 3.64 8.75
N ARG A 109 4.98 4.91 8.38
CA ARG A 109 4.27 5.33 7.15
C ARG A 109 5.04 5.00 5.88
N LYS A 110 6.34 4.72 6.01
CA LYS A 110 7.26 4.34 4.94
C LYS A 110 7.69 2.87 5.02
N GLN A 111 7.16 2.10 5.97
CA GLN A 111 7.41 0.65 6.03
C GLN A 111 6.61 -0.11 4.97
N ASN A 112 5.55 0.50 4.43
CA ASN A 112 4.68 -0.10 3.41
C ASN A 112 4.09 -1.47 3.80
N GLY A 113 3.90 -1.64 5.11
CA GLY A 113 3.32 -2.81 5.72
C GLY A 113 4.07 -3.21 6.98
N LYS A 114 3.67 -4.34 7.55
CA LYS A 114 4.37 -4.91 8.71
C LYS A 114 5.82 -5.22 8.38
N LEU A 115 6.74 -4.75 9.22
CA LEU A 115 8.14 -5.10 9.12
C LEU A 115 8.38 -6.55 9.55
N GLU A 116 8.82 -7.38 8.62
CA GLU A 116 9.08 -8.81 8.87
C GLU A 116 10.49 -9.08 9.45
N GLY A 117 11.46 -8.18 9.23
CA GLY A 117 12.80 -8.32 9.79
C GLY A 117 13.85 -7.42 9.13
N TYR A 118 15.11 -7.59 9.56
CA TYR A 118 16.26 -6.87 9.03
C TYR A 118 17.29 -7.85 8.46
N LYS A 119 18.06 -7.40 7.46
CA LYS A 119 19.20 -8.16 6.92
C LYS A 119 20.47 -7.35 7.15
N VAL A 120 21.46 -7.98 7.80
CA VAL A 120 22.77 -7.38 8.08
C VAL A 120 23.81 -8.03 7.18
N PHE A 121 24.65 -7.20 6.54
CA PHE A 121 25.78 -7.66 5.73
C PHE A 121 27.07 -7.27 6.41
N VAL A 122 27.98 -8.23 6.60
CA VAL A 122 29.32 -8.00 7.16
C VAL A 122 30.33 -8.14 6.03
N LEU A 123 31.16 -7.11 5.85
CA LEU A 123 32.26 -7.11 4.89
C LEU A 123 33.56 -6.89 5.66
N GLU A 124 34.46 -7.87 5.62
CA GLU A 124 35.82 -7.71 6.10
C GLU A 124 36.62 -6.96 5.04
N ASN A 125 37.06 -5.75 5.35
CA ASN A 125 38.06 -5.08 4.52
C ASN A 125 39.39 -5.80 4.73
N GLY A 126 39.67 -6.78 3.88
CA GLY A 126 40.90 -7.55 3.90
C GLY A 126 42.12 -6.64 3.72
N ALA A 127 42.79 -6.32 4.82
CA ALA A 127 44.15 -5.82 4.82
C ALA A 127 45.10 -6.95 5.26
N GLY A 128 45.36 -7.90 4.36
CA GLY A 128 46.63 -8.64 4.35
C GLY A 128 47.55 -7.90 3.37
N LYS A 129 48.77 -7.48 3.69
CA LYS A 129 49.81 -8.18 4.45
C LYS A 129 50.69 -7.17 5.20
N SER A 130 51.01 -7.46 6.46
CA SER A 130 52.26 -7.04 7.08
C SER A 130 53.06 -8.32 7.33
N GLU A 131 53.96 -8.65 6.41
CA GLU A 131 55.02 -9.63 6.64
C GLU A 131 56.28 -8.80 6.94
N LYS A 132 56.63 -8.74 8.23
CA LYS A 132 57.96 -8.35 8.70
C LYS A 132 58.70 -9.67 8.95
N ASP A 133 59.73 -9.95 8.17
CA ASP A 133 61.14 -9.96 8.60
C ASP A 133 62.06 -10.23 7.40
#